data_AF-A0A6M2D9K4-F1
#
_entry.id   AF-A0A6M2D9K4-F1
#
_cell.length_a   1.000
_cell.length_b   1.000
_cell.length_c   1.000
_cell.angle_alpha   90.00
_cell.angle_beta   90.00
_cell.angle_gamma   90.00
#
_symmetry.space_group_name_H-M   'P 1'
#
loop_
_entity.id
_entity.type
_entity.pdbx_description
1 polymer ?
#
loop_
_entity_poly.entity_id
_entity_poly.type
_entity_poly.pdbx_seq_one_letter_code
_entity_poly.pdbx_strand_id
1 'polypeptide(L)'
;GSVLGLLLFLVYINDLSESLISNVRLYADDCVIYRSIHSMHDVCALQRDLDTVVRWYKKWKMCLNVKKWCFLSFTRKCEPFHSSYSLSGAQLDHVEHFKYVGVYLSADLS
;
A
#
# COMPACT_ATOMS: atom_id res chain seq x y z
N GLY A 1 15.01 24.78 -0.71
CA GLY A 1 14.74 23.44 -1.26
C GLY A 1 15.43 23.32 -2.60
N SER A 2 16.33 22.35 -2.78
CA SER A 2 16.95 22.12 -4.08
C SER A 2 15.92 21.50 -5.02
N VAL A 3 15.74 22.09 -6.21
CA VAL A 3 14.86 21.57 -7.27
C VAL A 3 15.26 20.15 -7.67
N LEU A 4 16.56 19.82 -7.57
CA LEU A 4 17.08 18.48 -7.80
C LEU A 4 16.57 17.46 -6.77
N GLY A 5 16.36 17.88 -5.52
CA GLY A 5 15.90 16.98 -4.46
C GLY A 5 14.50 16.42 -4.73
N LEU A 6 13.59 17.24 -5.28
CA LEU A 6 12.25 16.80 -5.67
C LEU A 6 12.29 15.87 -6.90
N LEU A 7 13.16 16.16 -7.87
CA LEU A 7 13.31 15.34 -9.07
C LEU A 7 13.88 13.96 -8.74
N LEU A 8 14.93 13.92 -7.92
CA LEU A 8 15.50 12.68 -7.39
C LEU A 8 14.46 11.90 -6.61
N PHE A 9 13.69 12.56 -5.74
CA PHE A 9 12.59 11.90 -5.03
C PHE A 9 11.57 11.26 -5.99
N LEU A 10 11.20 11.95 -7.07
CA LEU A 10 10.26 11.45 -8.07
C LEU A 10 10.78 10.21 -8.82
N VAL A 11 12.06 10.22 -9.21
CA VAL A 11 12.70 9.07 -9.88
C VAL A 11 12.81 7.89 -8.92
N TYR A 12 13.09 8.14 -7.63
CA TYR A 12 13.17 7.10 -6.61
C TYR A 12 11.83 6.39 -6.41
N ILE A 13 10.73 7.13 -6.26
CA ILE A 13 9.41 6.53 -6.09
C ILE A 13 8.96 5.77 -7.34
N ASN A 14 9.41 6.16 -8.53
CA ASN A 14 9.07 5.48 -9.79
C ASN A 14 9.73 4.08 -9.92
N ASP A 15 10.93 3.89 -9.36
CA ASP A 15 11.61 2.57 -9.28
C ASP A 15 10.79 1.54 -8.48
N LEU A 16 10.08 2.00 -7.45
CA LEU A 16 9.18 1.14 -6.68
C LEU A 16 7.98 0.71 -7.52
N SER A 17 7.37 1.61 -8.31
CA SER A 17 6.22 1.26 -9.15
C SER A 17 6.54 0.25 -10.25
N GLU A 18 7.76 0.26 -10.78
CA GLU A 18 8.19 -0.75 -11.77
C GLU A 18 8.42 -2.13 -11.13
N SER A 19 8.69 -2.17 -9.83
CA SER A 19 8.97 -3.41 -9.09
C SER A 19 7.71 -4.14 -8.58
N LEU A 20 6.53 -3.52 -8.70
CA LEU A 20 5.27 -4.03 -8.16
C LEU A 20 4.33 -4.49 -9.27
N ILE A 21 3.55 -5.54 -8.98
CA ILE A 21 2.53 -6.03 -9.91
C ILE A 21 1.22 -5.25 -9.70
N SER A 22 0.93 -4.86 -8.46
CA SER A 22 -0.25 -4.08 -8.11
C SER A 22 -0.07 -2.58 -8.43
N ASN A 23 -1.19 -1.87 -8.55
CA ASN A 23 -1.14 -0.43 -8.75
C ASN A 23 -0.65 0.24 -7.46
N VAL A 24 0.31 1.15 -7.61
CA VAL A 24 0.82 1.97 -6.51
C VAL A 24 0.63 3.45 -6.81
N ARG A 25 0.25 4.21 -5.80
CA ARG A 25 0.22 5.66 -5.79
C ARG A 25 1.15 6.15 -4.71
N LEU A 26 2.13 6.94 -5.11
CA LEU A 26 3.13 7.54 -4.23
C LEU A 26 2.91 9.05 -4.26
N TYR A 27 2.67 9.63 -3.09
CA TYR A 27 2.49 11.06 -2.95
C TYR A 27 3.21 11.55 -1.71
N ALA A 28 4.32 12.27 -1.89
CA ALA A 28 5.22 12.64 -0.80
C ALA A 28 5.58 11.40 0.05
N ASP A 29 5.30 11.41 1.35
CA ASP A 29 5.54 10.31 2.27
C ASP A 29 4.44 9.22 2.29
N ASP A 30 3.32 9.44 1.60
CA ASP A 30 2.21 8.48 1.55
C ASP A 30 2.39 7.49 0.38
N CYS A 31 2.28 6.20 0.71
CA CYS A 31 2.25 5.10 -0.24
C CYS A 31 0.92 4.36 -0.14
N VAL A 32 0.21 4.27 -1.26
CA VAL A 32 -1.05 3.53 -1.37
C VAL A 32 -0.89 2.46 -2.44
N ILE A 33 -1.07 1.21 -2.05
CA ILE A 33 -1.04 0.06 -2.96
C ILE A 33 -2.45 -0.51 -3.04
N TYR A 34 -2.97 -0.70 -4.25
CA TYR A 34 -4.32 -1.17 -4.45
C TYR A 34 -4.40 -2.14 -5.63
N ARG A 35 -5.28 -3.13 -5.48
CA ARG A 35 -5.50 -4.20 -6.45
C ARG A 35 -6.94 -4.69 -6.36
N SER A 36 -7.51 -5.06 -7.51
CA SER A 36 -8.77 -5.81 -7.54
C SER A 36 -8.52 -7.26 -7.10
N ILE A 37 -9.14 -7.67 -6.00
CA ILE A 37 -8.99 -9.02 -5.46
C ILE A 37 -10.18 -9.88 -5.95
N HIS A 38 -9.91 -10.83 -6.84
CA HIS A 38 -10.93 -11.79 -7.31
C HIS A 38 -10.69 -13.21 -6.80
N SER A 39 -9.45 -13.51 -6.39
CA SER A 39 -9.00 -14.83 -5.98
C SER A 39 -7.98 -14.78 -4.85
N MET A 40 -7.73 -15.91 -4.19
CA MET A 40 -6.62 -16.04 -3.22
C MET A 40 -5.26 -15.79 -3.85
N HIS A 41 -5.10 -16.01 -5.16
CA HIS A 41 -3.87 -15.67 -5.87
C HIS A 41 -3.60 -14.16 -5.82
N ASP A 42 -4.64 -13.33 -5.94
CA ASP A 42 -4.52 -11.88 -5.87
C ASP A 42 -4.14 -11.41 -4.47
N VAL A 43 -4.70 -12.03 -3.42
CA VAL A 43 -4.32 -11.77 -2.03
C VAL A 43 -2.83 -12.09 -1.84
N CYS A 44 -2.38 -13.27 -2.29
CA CYS A 44 -0.98 -13.65 -2.22
C CYS A 44 -0.06 -12.76 -3.09
N ALA A 45 -0.57 -12.23 -4.20
CA ALA A 45 0.18 -11.29 -5.02
C ALA A 45 0.35 -9.94 -4.32
N LEU A 46 -0.71 -9.42 -3.69
CA LEU A 46 -0.64 -8.19 -2.91
C LEU A 46 0.30 -8.34 -1.70
N GLN A 47 0.28 -9.49 -1.01
CA GLN A 47 1.25 -9.77 0.06
C GLN A 47 2.71 -9.78 -0.46
N ARG A 48 2.96 -10.37 -1.63
CA ARG A 48 4.30 -10.35 -2.26
C ARG A 48 4.74 -8.93 -2.65
N ASP A 49 3.80 -8.10 -3.08
CA ASP A 49 4.05 -6.68 -3.38
C ASP A 49 4.42 -5.93 -2.08
N LEU A 50 3.70 -6.15 -0.97
CA LEU A 50 4.06 -5.60 0.34
C LEU A 50 5.47 -6.01 0.79
N ASP A 51 5.84 -7.28 0.61
CA ASP A 51 7.19 -7.76 0.95
C ASP A 51 8.26 -7.09 0.08
N THR A 52 7.95 -6.81 -1.19
CA THR A 52 8.83 -6.07 -2.11
C THR A 52 8.99 -4.63 -1.65
N VAL A 53 7.91 -3.97 -1.21
CA VAL A 53 7.97 -2.63 -0.63
C VAL A 53 8.86 -2.61 0.61
N VAL A 54 8.71 -3.56 1.53
CA VAL A 54 9.56 -3.66 2.73
C VAL A 54 11.04 -3.81 2.35
N ARG A 55 11.35 -4.65 1.36
CA ARG A 55 12.73 -4.82 0.86
C ARG A 55 13.25 -3.53 0.22
N TRP A 56 12.42 -2.83 -0.54
CA TRP A 56 12.77 -1.55 -1.15
C TRP A 56 13.08 -0.49 -0.09
N TYR A 57 12.21 -0.31 0.92
CA TYR A 57 12.46 0.60 2.04
C TYR A 57 13.79 0.29 2.76
N LYS A 58 14.08 -1.00 3.00
CA LYS A 58 15.36 -1.44 3.58
C LYS A 58 16.56 -1.10 2.67
N LYS A 59 16.45 -1.35 1.36
CA LYS A 59 17.50 -1.03 0.37
C LYS A 59 17.84 0.47 0.39
N TRP A 60 16.83 1.31 0.50
CA TRP A 60 16.97 2.77 0.54
C TRP A 60 17.17 3.35 1.95
N LYS A 61 17.33 2.49 2.97
CA LYS A 61 17.51 2.87 4.38
C LYS A 61 16.42 3.81 4.91
N MET A 62 15.20 3.67 4.37
CA MET A 62 14.03 4.41 4.82
C MET A 62 13.37 3.66 5.98
N CYS A 63 12.90 4.40 7.00
CA CYS A 63 12.20 3.82 8.13
C CYS A 63 10.71 3.67 7.83
N LEU A 64 10.22 2.42 7.76
CA LEU A 64 8.79 2.11 7.71
C LEU A 64 8.17 2.21 9.09
N ASN A 65 7.16 3.06 9.25
CA ASN A 65 6.34 3.07 10.45
C ASN A 65 5.17 2.10 10.30
N VAL A 66 5.42 0.82 10.59
CA VAL A 66 4.46 -0.28 10.42
C VAL A 66 3.12 -0.01 11.13
N LYS A 67 3.13 0.70 12.27
CA LYS A 67 1.92 1.03 13.04
C LYS A 67 0.96 1.99 12.33
N LYS A 68 1.43 2.72 11.31
CA LYS A 68 0.60 3.61 10.50
C LYS A 68 -0.01 2.92 9.28
N TRP A 69 0.44 1.69 8.98
CA TRP A 69 -0.07 0.94 7.85
C TRP A 69 -1.33 0.20 8.28
N CYS A 70 -2.39 0.41 7.50
CA CYS A 70 -3.64 -0.32 7.62
C CYS A 70 -4.04 -0.78 6.22
N PHE A 71 -4.97 -1.72 6.13
CA PHE A 71 -5.58 -2.06 4.85
C PHE A 71 -7.09 -1.91 4.92
N LEU A 72 -7.67 -1.54 3.77
CA LEU A 72 -9.08 -1.31 3.58
C LEU A 72 -9.53 -2.13 2.37
N SER A 73 -10.60 -2.90 2.54
CA SER A 73 -11.19 -3.73 1.49
C SER A 73 -12.55 -3.19 1.08
N PHE A 74 -12.70 -2.84 -0.19
CA PHE A 74 -13.99 -2.44 -0.76
C PHE A 74 -14.66 -3.64 -1.43
N THR A 75 -15.85 -4.02 -0.99
CA THR A 75 -16.59 -5.15 -1.56
C THR A 75 -18.10 -4.94 -1.47
N ARG A 76 -18.80 -5.30 -2.53
CA ARG A 76 -20.27 -5.38 -2.55
C ARG A 76 -20.77 -6.81 -2.38
N LYS A 77 -19.87 -7.77 -2.19
CA LYS A 77 -20.21 -9.19 -2.03
C LYS A 77 -20.71 -9.44 -0.61
N CYS A 78 -21.74 -10.27 -0.50
CA CYS A 78 -22.31 -10.69 0.78
C CYS A 78 -21.30 -11.54 1.60
N GLU A 79 -20.45 -12.30 0.91
CA GLU A 79 -19.30 -12.99 1.51
C GLU A 79 -17.99 -12.38 1.00
N PRO A 80 -17.35 -11.51 1.78
CA PRO A 80 -16.06 -10.95 1.44
C PRO A 80 -14.94 -11.99 1.59
N PHE A 81 -13.88 -11.86 0.79
CA PHE A 81 -12.67 -12.63 1.03
C PHE A 81 -11.98 -12.13 2.30
N HIS A 82 -11.80 -13.02 3.27
CA HIS A 82 -10.97 -12.74 4.44
C HIS A 82 -9.49 -12.73 4.01
N SER A 83 -9.00 -11.54 3.68
CA SER A 83 -7.58 -11.31 3.42
C SER A 83 -6.90 -10.79 4.67
N SER A 84 -5.85 -11.47 5.12
CA SER A 84 -4.94 -10.96 6.14
C SER A 84 -3.60 -10.61 5.49
N TYR A 85 -3.09 -9.43 5.81
CA TYR A 85 -1.82 -8.95 5.30
C TYR A 85 -0.85 -8.72 6.45
N SER A 86 0.44 -8.90 6.16
CA SER A 86 1.51 -8.64 7.13
C SER A 86 2.57 -7.73 6.51
N LEU A 87 3.15 -6.86 7.33
CA LEU A 87 4.21 -5.94 6.93
C LEU A 87 5.36 -6.07 7.92
N SER A 88 6.54 -6.47 7.43
CA SER A 88 7.73 -6.73 8.26
C SER A 88 7.46 -7.72 9.42
N GLY A 89 6.54 -8.67 9.25
CA GLY A 89 6.17 -9.67 10.26
C GLY A 89 5.09 -9.23 11.25
N ALA A 90 4.62 -7.98 11.20
CA ALA A 90 3.45 -7.54 11.98
C ALA A 90 2.19 -7.63 11.11
N GLN A 91 1.07 -8.06 11.67
CA GLN A 91 -0.21 -8.02 10.95
C GLN A 91 -0.69 -6.59 10.76
N LEU A 92 -1.22 -6.29 9.58
CA LEU A 92 -1.86 -5.02 9.30
C LEU A 92 -3.28 -5.02 9.85
N ASP A 93 -3.68 -3.90 10.44
CA ASP A 93 -5.03 -3.73 10.92
C ASP A 93 -6.00 -3.53 9.74
N HIS A 94 -7.10 -4.27 9.76
CA HIS A 94 -8.22 -4.03 8.86
C HIS A 94 -8.99 -2.83 9.39
N VAL A 95 -9.10 -1.79 8.58
CA VAL A 95 -9.91 -0.61 8.89
C VAL A 95 -11.08 -0.54 7.94
N GLU A 96 -12.24 -0.10 8.44
CA GLU A 96 -13.41 0.14 7.60
C GLU A 96 -13.42 1.56 7.02
N HIS A 97 -12.71 2.49 7.67
CA HIS A 97 -12.68 3.90 7.31
C HIS A 97 -11.24 4.39 7.34
N PHE A 98 -10.80 5.07 6.27
CA PHE A 98 -9.47 5.66 6.19
C PHE A 98 -9.52 7.07 5.62
N LYS A 99 -8.85 8.03 6.27
CA LYS A 99 -8.78 9.42 5.78
C LYS A 99 -7.58 9.57 4.85
N TYR A 100 -7.83 9.75 3.56
CA TYR A 100 -6.81 9.97 2.53
C TYR A 100 -6.94 11.38 1.93
N VAL A 101 -5.91 12.23 2.12
CA VAL A 101 -5.80 13.59 1.55
C VAL A 101 -7.10 14.41 1.69
N GLY A 102 -7.68 14.41 2.89
CA GLY A 102 -8.88 15.18 3.21
C GLY A 102 -10.22 14.51 2.85
N VAL A 103 -10.20 13.35 2.20
CA VAL A 103 -11.39 12.53 1.88
C VAL A 103 -11.45 11.33 2.81
N TYR A 104 -12.65 10.96 3.26
CA TYR A 104 -12.89 9.73 3.99
C TYR A 104 -13.22 8.61 3.00
N LEU A 105 -12.46 7.53 3.04
CA LEU A 105 -12.69 6.31 2.28
C LEU A 105 -13.40 5.32 3.20
N SER A 106 -14.66 5.04 2.91
CA SER A 106 -15.50 4.10 3.64
C SER A 106 -15.62 2.78 2.87
N ALA A 107 -15.50 1.63 3.53
CA ALA A 107 -15.53 0.30 2.91
C ALA A 107 -16.81 0.02 2.09
N ASP A 108 -17.91 0.71 2.44
CA ASP A 108 -19.22 0.64 1.81
C ASP A 108 -19.43 1.64 0.65
N LEU A 109 -18.41 2.46 0.34
CA LEU A 109 -18.45 3.53 -0.66
C LEU A 109 -19.51 4.62 -0.37
N SER A 110 -19.89 4.82 0.90
CA SER A 110 -20.79 5.90 1.33
C SER A 110 -20.11 7.24 1.61
#